data_AF-A0A9D1L2K6-F1
#
_entry.id   AF-A0A9D1L2K6-F1
#
_cell.length_a   1.000
_cell.length_b   1.000
_cell.length_c   1.000
_cell.angle_alpha   90.00
_cell.angle_beta   90.00
_cell.angle_gamma   90.00
#
_symmetry.space_group_name_H-M   'P 1'
#
loop_
_entity.id
_entity.type
_entity.pdbx_description
1 polymer ?
#
loop_
_entity_poly.entity_id
_entity_poly.type
_entity_poly.pdbx_seq_one_letter_code
_entity_poly.pdbx_strand_id
1 'polypeptide(L)'
;MAKIDSALAHNEHAWQAENGVVFKGRRYAEGLENLLYRCPVCGEEFAMHAAGNAIMCEKCGFAAAYTRTGKIVGCGGESSRNCPARIDEWYDGIRSCVAAEVKRPGFALSEPVRVMTENEKGNGYRYAATGTLSLDREKLVFRAAEDDELKAEDAPDLLETPVSALPTVASLPGVSLDLSDGKHTYRMVFTARPAATKFALALEEMNAEKGL
;
A
#
# COMPACT_ATOMS: atom_id res chain seq x y z
N MET A 1 -2.79 -27.28 -10.15
CA MET A 1 -2.86 -25.81 -10.08
C MET A 1 -2.01 -25.13 -11.13
N ALA A 2 -0.70 -25.41 -11.25
CA ALA A 2 0.21 -24.73 -12.19
C ALA A 2 -0.28 -24.49 -13.64
N LYS A 3 -1.02 -25.43 -14.26
CA LYS A 3 -1.58 -25.24 -15.62
C LYS A 3 -2.74 -24.24 -15.67
N ILE A 4 -3.56 -24.18 -14.61
CA ILE A 4 -4.65 -23.21 -14.48
C ILE A 4 -4.05 -21.83 -14.17
N ASP A 5 -3.09 -21.78 -13.24
CA ASP A 5 -2.40 -20.54 -12.85
C ASP A 5 -1.72 -19.89 -14.05
N SER A 6 -1.00 -20.67 -14.87
CA SER A 6 -0.38 -20.17 -16.10
C SER A 6 -1.38 -19.71 -17.15
N ALA A 7 -2.59 -20.30 -17.21
CA ALA A 7 -3.61 -19.92 -18.17
C ALA A 7 -4.37 -18.64 -17.76
N LEU A 8 -4.32 -18.28 -16.48
CA LEU A 8 -4.92 -17.06 -15.92
C LEU A 8 -3.92 -15.92 -15.70
N ALA A 9 -2.61 -16.20 -15.81
CA ALA A 9 -1.57 -15.20 -15.68
C ALA A 9 -1.68 -14.15 -16.80
N HIS A 10 -1.95 -12.90 -16.42
CA HIS A 10 -2.06 -11.77 -17.32
C HIS A 10 -1.41 -10.53 -16.69
N ASN A 11 -0.49 -9.90 -17.42
CA ASN A 11 0.11 -8.62 -17.00
C ASN A 11 -0.51 -7.50 -17.85
N GLU A 12 -1.43 -6.76 -17.24
CA GLU A 12 -2.15 -5.66 -17.91
C GLU A 12 -1.20 -4.54 -18.38
N HIS A 13 -0.14 -4.23 -17.62
CA HIS A 13 0.81 -3.17 -17.99
C HIS A 13 1.65 -3.56 -19.20
N ALA A 14 2.10 -4.81 -19.28
CA ALA A 14 2.81 -5.35 -20.44
C ALA A 14 1.88 -5.38 -21.67
N TRP A 15 0.68 -5.94 -21.51
CA TRP A 15 -0.32 -6.00 -22.58
C TRP A 15 -0.70 -4.62 -23.10
N GLN A 16 -0.91 -3.65 -22.22
CA GLN A 16 -1.20 -2.26 -22.59
C GLN A 16 -0.07 -1.65 -23.42
N ALA A 17 1.19 -1.88 -23.03
CA ALA A 17 2.35 -1.36 -23.73
C ALA A 17 2.52 -1.99 -25.13
N GLU A 18 2.25 -3.29 -25.26
CA GLU A 18 2.30 -4.03 -26.53
C GLU A 18 1.19 -3.63 -27.49
N ASN A 19 -0.03 -3.41 -26.98
CA ASN A 19 -1.21 -3.11 -27.79
C ASN A 19 -1.45 -1.60 -27.99
N GLY A 20 -0.63 -0.75 -27.34
CA GLY A 20 -0.73 0.70 -27.46
C GLY A 20 -2.04 1.28 -26.93
N VAL A 21 -2.66 0.63 -25.93
CA VAL A 21 -3.96 1.06 -25.40
C VAL A 21 -3.80 2.37 -24.63
N VAL A 22 -4.55 3.39 -25.06
CA VAL A 22 -4.41 4.76 -24.56
C VAL A 22 -5.48 5.07 -23.52
N PHE A 23 -5.06 5.41 -22.30
CA PHE A 23 -5.98 5.92 -21.28
C PHE A 23 -6.48 7.32 -21.64
N LYS A 24 -7.78 7.56 -21.47
CA LYS A 24 -8.42 8.86 -21.69
C LYS A 24 -8.70 9.50 -20.34
N GLY A 25 -7.80 10.36 -19.89
CA GLY A 25 -7.94 11.11 -18.64
C GLY A 25 -6.88 12.21 -18.53
N ARG A 26 -7.11 13.18 -17.64
CA ARG A 26 -6.17 14.30 -17.39
C ARG A 26 -5.28 14.10 -16.16
N ARG A 27 -5.63 13.17 -15.27
CA ARG A 27 -5.07 12.97 -13.92
C ARG A 27 -4.73 11.50 -13.70
N TYR A 28 -3.86 10.96 -14.54
CA TYR A 28 -3.57 9.52 -14.60
C TYR A 28 -2.34 9.11 -13.78
N ALA A 29 -1.52 10.07 -13.33
CA ALA A 29 -0.49 9.81 -12.34
C ALA A 29 -0.99 9.97 -10.89
N GLU A 30 -2.03 10.76 -10.67
CA GLU A 30 -2.60 10.99 -9.32
C GLU A 30 -3.03 9.67 -8.68
N GLY A 31 -2.53 9.44 -7.47
CA GLY A 31 -2.73 8.20 -6.72
C GLY A 31 -1.62 7.18 -6.92
N LEU A 32 -0.75 7.29 -7.94
CA LEU A 32 0.37 6.37 -8.10
C LEU A 32 1.39 6.51 -6.96
N GLU A 33 1.53 7.67 -6.34
CA GLU A 33 2.37 7.88 -5.16
C GLU A 33 1.97 7.01 -3.95
N ASN A 34 0.71 6.58 -3.90
CA ASN A 34 0.22 5.65 -2.87
C ASN A 34 0.72 4.23 -3.09
N LEU A 35 0.90 3.83 -4.35
CA LEU A 35 1.37 2.52 -4.76
C LEU A 35 2.91 2.49 -4.85
N LEU A 36 3.47 3.53 -5.47
CA LEU A 36 4.87 3.75 -5.77
C LEU A 36 5.50 4.69 -4.72
N TYR A 37 5.34 4.33 -3.45
CA TYR A 37 5.66 5.21 -2.33
C TYR A 37 7.16 5.37 -2.06
N ARG A 38 8.02 4.53 -2.64
CA ARG A 38 9.48 4.57 -2.48
C ARG A 38 10.16 5.04 -3.76
N CYS A 39 11.06 6.01 -3.63
CA CYS A 39 11.82 6.56 -4.74
C CYS A 39 12.82 5.53 -5.32
N PRO A 40 12.88 5.34 -6.65
CA PRO A 40 13.78 4.39 -7.28
C PRO A 40 15.23 4.90 -7.37
N VAL A 41 15.45 6.19 -7.11
CA VAL A 41 16.78 6.82 -7.13
C VAL A 41 17.40 6.84 -5.74
N CYS A 42 16.76 7.48 -4.77
CA CYS A 42 17.33 7.66 -3.44
C CYS A 42 16.82 6.66 -2.38
N GLY A 43 15.80 5.86 -2.71
CA GLY A 43 15.20 4.90 -1.78
C GLY A 43 14.30 5.51 -0.70
N GLU A 44 14.16 6.84 -0.64
CA GLU A 44 13.28 7.49 0.34
C GLU A 44 11.83 7.00 0.19
N GLU A 45 11.22 6.64 1.32
CA GLU A 45 9.80 6.30 1.41
C GLU A 45 8.95 7.53 1.70
N PHE A 46 7.71 7.52 1.21
CA PHE A 46 6.67 8.49 1.55
C PHE A 46 6.97 9.95 1.17
N ALA A 47 8.00 10.17 0.34
CA ALA A 47 8.36 11.47 -0.23
C ALA A 47 8.01 11.60 -1.72
N MET A 48 7.25 10.64 -2.25
CA MET A 48 6.76 10.65 -3.62
C MET A 48 5.46 11.45 -3.71
N HIS A 49 5.33 12.27 -4.74
CA HIS A 49 4.14 13.05 -5.02
C HIS A 49 3.76 12.93 -6.50
N ALA A 50 2.47 12.85 -6.81
CA ALA A 50 2.00 12.85 -8.19
C ALA A 50 0.90 13.89 -8.41
N ALA A 51 0.97 14.57 -9.56
CA ALA A 51 0.00 15.59 -9.96
C ALA A 51 -0.19 15.58 -11.48
N GLY A 52 -1.43 15.48 -11.95
CA GLY A 52 -1.72 15.34 -13.37
C GLY A 52 -1.11 14.07 -13.97
N ASN A 53 0.01 14.23 -14.67
CA ASN A 53 0.80 13.13 -15.24
C ASN A 53 2.25 13.06 -14.72
N ALA A 54 2.64 13.94 -13.80
CA ALA A 54 3.98 13.96 -13.23
C ALA A 54 4.03 13.16 -11.94
N ILE A 55 5.17 12.52 -11.68
CA ILE A 55 5.54 11.84 -10.44
C ILE A 55 6.91 12.37 -10.03
N MET A 56 7.08 12.80 -8.78
CA MET A 56 8.30 13.43 -8.29
C MET A 56 8.67 13.02 -6.87
N CYS A 57 9.96 13.05 -6.54
CA CYS A 57 10.46 12.85 -5.19
C CYS A 57 10.87 14.19 -4.57
N GLU A 58 10.32 14.52 -3.41
CA GLU A 58 10.61 15.76 -2.70
C GLU A 58 12.01 15.78 -2.04
N LYS A 59 12.66 14.61 -1.87
CA LYS A 59 14.00 14.53 -1.26
C LYS A 59 15.13 14.74 -2.24
N CYS A 60 15.16 13.97 -3.34
CA CYS A 60 16.28 13.98 -4.28
C CYS A 60 15.97 14.75 -5.58
N GLY A 61 14.72 15.20 -5.77
CA GLY A 61 14.31 15.88 -7.00
C GLY A 61 14.11 14.96 -8.20
N PHE A 62 14.05 13.63 -8.00
CA PHE A 62 13.63 12.69 -9.05
C PHE A 62 12.30 13.15 -9.64
N ALA A 63 12.18 13.11 -10.96
CA ALA A 63 10.97 13.50 -11.67
C ALA A 63 10.75 12.62 -12.90
N ALA A 64 9.52 12.15 -13.09
CA ALA A 64 9.11 11.37 -14.23
C ALA A 64 7.70 11.75 -14.68
N ALA A 65 7.39 11.50 -15.95
CA ALA A 65 6.06 11.61 -16.52
C ALA A 65 5.48 10.21 -16.75
N TYR A 66 4.32 9.95 -16.19
CA TYR A 66 3.49 8.84 -16.62
C TYR A 66 2.85 9.22 -17.96
N THR A 67 2.84 8.30 -18.91
CA THR A 67 2.28 8.52 -20.25
C THR A 67 0.94 7.83 -20.38
N ARG A 68 0.16 8.28 -21.38
CA ARG A 68 -1.15 7.68 -21.66
C ARG A 68 -1.08 6.23 -22.17
N THR A 69 0.11 5.76 -22.54
CA THR A 69 0.38 4.39 -23.01
C THR A 69 0.87 3.48 -21.88
N GLY A 70 0.78 3.92 -20.61
CA GLY A 70 1.18 3.12 -19.46
C GLY A 70 2.69 3.09 -19.17
N LYS A 71 3.47 3.99 -19.77
CA LYS A 71 4.93 4.07 -19.56
C LYS A 71 5.28 5.19 -18.57
N ILE A 72 6.38 5.01 -17.85
CA ILE A 72 6.96 6.04 -16.98
C ILE A 72 8.27 6.50 -17.62
N VAL A 73 8.42 7.81 -17.82
CA VAL A 73 9.56 8.41 -18.52
C VAL A 73 10.22 9.45 -17.63
N GLY A 74 11.47 9.21 -17.22
CA GLY A 74 12.23 10.15 -16.39
C GLY A 74 12.58 11.46 -17.11
N CYS A 75 12.51 12.58 -16.40
CA CYS A 75 12.68 13.94 -16.92
C CYS A 75 14.15 14.40 -17.13
N GLY A 76 15.04 13.48 -17.51
CA GLY A 76 16.46 13.75 -17.76
C GLY A 76 17.40 13.38 -16.60
N GLY A 77 18.71 13.32 -16.89
CA GLY A 77 19.76 13.11 -15.89
C GLY A 77 19.69 11.76 -15.18
N GLU A 78 19.77 11.77 -13.86
CA GLU A 78 19.62 10.56 -13.03
C GLU A 78 18.20 9.99 -13.08
N SER A 79 17.18 10.86 -13.21
CA SER A 79 15.80 10.42 -13.37
C SER A 79 15.60 9.56 -14.61
N SER A 80 16.26 9.82 -15.73
CA SER A 80 16.13 8.94 -16.91
C SER A 80 16.90 7.62 -16.79
N ARG A 81 17.97 7.57 -15.98
CA ARG A 81 18.83 6.38 -15.85
C ARG A 81 18.24 5.32 -14.92
N ASN A 82 17.59 5.76 -13.85
CA ASN A 82 17.11 4.91 -12.76
C ASN A 82 15.58 4.89 -12.63
N CYS A 83 14.84 5.40 -13.63
CA CYS A 83 13.38 5.32 -13.66
C CYS A 83 12.94 3.95 -14.21
N PRO A 84 12.17 3.16 -13.44
CA PRO A 84 11.48 1.99 -13.98
C PRO A 84 10.56 2.42 -15.13
N ALA A 85 10.42 1.58 -16.17
CA ALA A 85 9.67 1.96 -17.37
C ALA A 85 8.16 1.80 -17.20
N ARG A 86 7.74 0.99 -16.21
CA ARG A 86 6.33 0.66 -15.94
C ARG A 86 6.03 0.62 -14.44
N ILE A 87 4.75 0.66 -14.11
CA ILE A 87 4.25 0.61 -12.73
C ILE A 87 4.64 -0.71 -12.05
N ASP A 88 4.48 -1.85 -12.74
CA ASP A 88 4.83 -3.17 -12.21
C ASP A 88 6.32 -3.30 -11.92
N GLU A 89 7.19 -2.83 -12.81
CA GLU A 89 8.65 -2.84 -12.60
C GLU A 89 9.06 -2.01 -11.36
N TRP A 90 8.43 -0.85 -11.15
CA TRP A 90 8.68 -0.03 -9.97
C TRP A 90 8.16 -0.74 -8.72
N TYR A 91 6.93 -1.25 -8.77
CA TYR A 91 6.31 -1.95 -7.65
C TYR A 91 7.11 -3.19 -7.23
N ASP A 92 7.64 -3.97 -8.18
CA ASP A 92 8.53 -5.11 -7.91
C ASP A 92 9.82 -4.70 -7.20
N GLY A 93 10.37 -3.52 -7.53
CA GLY A 93 11.50 -2.93 -6.82
C GLY A 93 11.17 -2.59 -5.36
N ILE A 94 9.99 -2.03 -5.12
CA ILE A 94 9.47 -1.75 -3.77
C ILE A 94 9.26 -3.06 -3.00
N ARG A 95 8.65 -4.06 -3.64
CA ARG A 95 8.40 -5.37 -3.06
C ARG A 95 9.70 -6.06 -2.65
N SER A 96 10.70 -6.07 -3.53
CA SER A 96 12.03 -6.64 -3.25
C SER A 96 12.71 -5.97 -2.04
N CYS A 97 12.55 -4.65 -1.95
CA CYS A 97 12.98 -3.84 -0.82
C CYS A 97 12.29 -4.25 0.50
N VAL A 98 10.96 -4.36 0.49
CA VAL A 98 10.17 -4.80 1.66
C VAL A 98 10.55 -6.22 2.06
N ALA A 99 10.74 -7.13 1.09
CA ALA A 99 11.18 -8.50 1.32
C ALA A 99 12.54 -8.59 2.04
N ALA A 100 13.43 -7.63 1.80
CA ALA A 100 14.68 -7.52 2.54
C ALA A 100 14.48 -6.92 3.95
N GLU A 101 13.60 -5.93 4.09
CA GLU A 101 13.28 -5.29 5.37
C GLU A 101 12.66 -6.25 6.37
N VAL A 102 11.66 -7.03 5.95
CA VAL A 102 10.93 -7.96 6.84
C VAL A 102 11.87 -9.01 7.44
N LYS A 103 12.96 -9.37 6.75
CA LYS A 103 13.97 -10.34 7.21
C LYS A 103 14.94 -9.78 8.24
N ARG A 104 15.00 -8.46 8.42
CA ARG A 104 15.92 -7.84 9.37
C ARG A 104 15.47 -8.13 10.80
N PRO A 105 16.39 -8.47 11.74
CA PRO A 105 16.05 -8.57 13.14
C PRO A 105 15.44 -7.27 13.66
N GLY A 106 14.32 -7.37 14.38
CA GLY A 106 13.61 -6.22 14.93
C GLY A 106 12.79 -5.43 13.91
N PHE A 107 12.46 -6.01 12.74
CA PHE A 107 11.48 -5.42 11.83
C PHE A 107 10.15 -5.16 12.56
N ALA A 108 9.71 -3.91 12.54
CA ALA A 108 8.42 -3.48 13.03
C ALA A 108 7.98 -2.23 12.27
N LEU A 109 6.68 -2.11 12.01
CA LEU A 109 6.03 -0.91 11.51
C LEU A 109 5.04 -0.41 12.56
N SER A 110 4.83 0.91 12.62
CA SER A 110 3.88 1.50 13.55
C SER A 110 3.38 2.83 13.00
N GLU A 111 2.08 2.95 12.78
CA GLU A 111 1.48 4.13 12.15
C GLU A 111 0.18 4.54 12.83
N PRO A 112 -0.10 5.86 12.94
CA PRO A 112 -1.36 6.36 13.45
C PRO A 112 -2.49 6.16 12.43
N VAL A 113 -3.60 5.58 12.90
CA VAL A 113 -4.79 5.26 12.11
C VAL A 113 -6.06 5.82 12.72
N ARG A 114 -7.06 6.02 11.86
CA ARG A 114 -8.46 6.19 12.25
C ARG A 114 -9.22 4.93 11.92
N VAL A 115 -9.94 4.38 12.88
CA VAL A 115 -10.76 3.20 12.73
C VAL A 115 -12.17 3.62 12.35
N MET A 116 -12.66 3.03 11.28
CA MET A 116 -14.04 3.13 10.85
C MET A 116 -14.69 1.74 10.97
N THR A 117 -15.94 1.68 11.44
CA THR A 117 -16.72 0.43 11.55
C THR A 117 -18.04 0.56 10.79
N GLU A 118 -18.76 -0.55 10.56
CA GLU A 118 -20.05 -0.49 9.87
C GLU A 118 -21.04 0.42 10.59
N ASN A 119 -21.82 1.19 9.82
CA ASN A 119 -22.93 1.95 10.36
C ASN A 119 -24.12 1.04 10.69
N GLU A 120 -25.09 1.55 11.45
CA GLU A 120 -26.25 0.80 11.92
C GLU A 120 -27.15 0.30 10.77
N LYS A 121 -27.04 0.92 9.60
CA LYS A 121 -27.78 0.58 8.39
C LYS A 121 -27.08 -0.48 7.53
N GLY A 122 -25.84 -0.86 7.84
CA GLY A 122 -25.03 -1.82 7.08
C GLY A 122 -24.69 -1.37 5.66
N ASN A 123 -24.79 -0.07 5.34
CA ASN A 123 -24.59 0.46 3.99
C ASN A 123 -23.43 1.46 3.87
N GLY A 124 -22.61 1.56 4.91
CA GLY A 124 -21.47 2.47 4.96
C GLY A 124 -20.69 2.32 6.25
N TYR A 125 -19.72 3.21 6.43
CA TYR A 125 -18.86 3.24 7.62
C TYR A 125 -19.12 4.48 8.46
N ARG A 126 -18.95 4.36 9.77
CA ARG A 126 -18.88 5.47 10.72
C ARG A 126 -17.55 5.46 11.47
N TYR A 127 -17.21 6.59 12.07
CA TYR A 127 -16.06 6.67 12.96
C TYR A 127 -16.23 5.75 14.17
N ALA A 128 -15.14 5.11 14.57
CA ALA A 128 -15.08 4.25 15.75
C ALA A 128 -14.03 4.74 16.75
N ALA A 129 -12.78 4.95 16.31
CA ALA A 129 -11.70 5.39 17.20
C ALA A 129 -10.51 5.94 16.40
N THR A 130 -9.57 6.58 17.08
CA THR A 130 -8.19 6.77 16.66
C THR A 130 -7.28 5.83 17.43
N GLY A 131 -6.09 5.58 16.90
CA GLY A 131 -5.11 4.74 17.58
C GLY A 131 -3.88 4.47 16.73
N THR A 132 -3.12 3.47 17.14
CA THR A 132 -1.90 3.04 16.46
C THR A 132 -2.08 1.63 15.92
N LEU A 133 -1.74 1.43 14.64
CA LEU A 133 -1.62 0.11 14.04
C LEU A 133 -0.14 -0.25 13.95
N SER A 134 0.24 -1.38 14.54
CA SER A 134 1.61 -1.88 14.57
C SER A 134 1.68 -3.27 13.94
N LEU A 135 2.73 -3.52 13.16
CA LEU A 135 2.97 -4.80 12.50
C LEU A 135 4.39 -5.26 12.81
N ASP A 136 4.53 -6.48 13.33
CA ASP A 136 5.80 -7.19 13.45
C ASP A 136 5.72 -8.56 12.75
N ARG A 137 6.74 -9.41 12.93
CA ARG A 137 6.81 -10.74 12.29
C ARG A 137 5.78 -11.74 12.79
N GLU A 138 5.17 -11.48 13.94
CA GLU A 138 4.24 -12.38 14.62
C GLU A 138 2.80 -11.91 14.45
N LYS A 139 2.54 -10.60 14.56
CA LYS A 139 1.19 -10.05 14.65
C LYS A 139 1.02 -8.65 14.10
N LEU A 140 -0.22 -8.39 13.70
CA LEU A 140 -0.77 -7.06 13.43
C LEU A 140 -1.65 -6.66 14.62
N VAL A 141 -1.39 -5.49 15.20
CA VAL A 141 -2.03 -5.03 16.43
C VAL A 141 -2.54 -3.61 16.27
N PHE A 142 -3.83 -3.40 16.52
CA PHE A 142 -4.40 -2.06 16.70
C PHE A 142 -4.56 -1.77 18.20
N ARG A 143 -4.15 -0.58 18.63
CA ARG A 143 -4.39 -0.05 19.99
C ARG A 143 -5.11 1.28 19.89
N ALA A 144 -6.25 1.41 20.54
CA ALA A 144 -6.97 2.68 20.64
C ALA A 144 -6.14 3.72 21.40
N ALA A 145 -6.28 4.99 21.01
CA ALA A 145 -5.72 6.11 21.74
C ALA A 145 -6.49 6.32 23.06
N GLU A 146 -5.77 6.59 24.16
CA GLU A 146 -6.38 6.80 25.48
C GLU A 146 -7.16 8.12 25.56
N ASP A 147 -6.80 9.10 24.73
CA ASP A 147 -7.31 10.47 24.72
C ASP A 147 -8.34 10.76 23.62
N ASP A 148 -8.88 9.71 22.97
CA ASP A 148 -9.92 9.86 21.96
C ASP A 148 -11.30 10.08 22.58
N GLU A 149 -11.66 11.36 22.79
CA GLU A 149 -12.97 11.78 23.32
C GLU A 149 -14.15 11.39 22.42
N LEU A 150 -13.91 11.04 21.15
CA LEU A 150 -14.94 10.66 20.18
C LEU A 150 -15.04 9.15 19.99
N LYS A 151 -14.26 8.36 20.75
CA LYS A 151 -14.27 6.90 20.67
C LYS A 151 -15.69 6.36 20.88
N ALA A 152 -16.16 5.57 19.92
CA ALA A 152 -17.45 4.89 20.01
C ALA A 152 -17.41 3.80 21.08
N GLU A 153 -18.54 3.59 21.75
CA GLU A 153 -18.69 2.59 22.83
C GLU A 153 -18.37 1.16 22.37
N ASP A 154 -18.66 0.84 21.10
CA ASP A 154 -18.39 -0.45 20.49
C ASP A 154 -17.05 -0.54 19.74
N ALA A 155 -16.22 0.50 19.85
CA ALA A 155 -14.88 0.48 19.28
C ALA A 155 -13.93 -0.34 20.17
N PRO A 156 -13.11 -1.23 19.59
CA PRO A 156 -12.20 -2.07 20.35
C PRO A 156 -11.07 -1.24 20.94
N ASP A 157 -10.64 -1.57 22.17
CA ASP A 157 -9.40 -1.03 22.75
C ASP A 157 -8.16 -1.66 22.12
N LEU A 158 -8.27 -2.94 21.78
CA LEU A 158 -7.19 -3.76 21.24
C LEU A 158 -7.77 -4.72 20.22
N LEU A 159 -7.17 -4.77 19.03
CA LEU A 159 -7.34 -5.88 18.10
C LEU A 159 -5.98 -6.48 17.84
N GLU A 160 -5.88 -7.79 17.90
CA GLU A 160 -4.64 -8.52 17.66
C GLU A 160 -4.92 -9.70 16.74
N THR A 161 -4.22 -9.74 15.61
CA THR A 161 -4.33 -10.83 14.64
C THR A 161 -2.94 -11.35 14.31
N PRO A 162 -2.67 -12.66 14.47
CA PRO A 162 -1.42 -13.26 14.04
C PRO A 162 -1.22 -13.08 12.53
N VAL A 163 0.01 -12.79 12.09
CA VAL A 163 0.35 -12.68 10.66
C VAL A 163 0.00 -13.97 9.91
N SER A 164 0.17 -15.13 10.54
CA SER A 164 -0.18 -16.44 9.95
C SER A 164 -1.68 -16.63 9.73
N ALA A 165 -2.54 -15.86 10.39
CA ALA A 165 -4.00 -15.88 10.17
C ALA A 165 -4.43 -14.90 9.05
N LEU A 166 -3.49 -14.11 8.52
CA LEU A 166 -3.71 -13.10 7.49
C LEU A 166 -2.76 -13.38 6.32
N PRO A 167 -3.00 -14.41 5.47
CA PRO A 167 -2.16 -14.66 4.31
C PRO A 167 -2.10 -13.42 3.39
N THR A 168 -3.23 -12.72 3.29
CA THR A 168 -3.35 -11.38 2.70
C THR A 168 -4.25 -10.53 3.59
N VAL A 169 -4.29 -9.22 3.33
CA VAL A 169 -5.20 -8.29 3.99
C VAL A 169 -5.99 -7.51 2.95
N ALA A 170 -7.30 -7.38 3.17
CA ALA A 170 -8.12 -6.51 2.36
C ALA A 170 -7.63 -5.06 2.53
N SER A 171 -7.24 -4.42 1.43
CA SER A 171 -6.63 -3.09 1.47
C SER A 171 -7.12 -2.19 0.35
N LEU A 172 -7.14 -0.89 0.65
CA LEU A 172 -7.22 0.17 -0.34
C LEU A 172 -5.83 0.78 -0.43
N PRO A 173 -5.09 0.63 -1.54
CA PRO A 173 -3.73 1.13 -1.67
C PRO A 173 -3.59 2.61 -1.30
N GLY A 174 -2.66 2.87 -0.39
CA GLY A 174 -2.43 4.15 0.27
C GLY A 174 -3.63 4.78 0.98
N VAL A 175 -4.57 3.99 1.48
CA VAL A 175 -5.70 4.50 2.26
C VAL A 175 -5.94 3.68 3.51
N SER A 176 -6.22 2.39 3.38
CA SER A 176 -6.66 1.60 4.52
C SER A 176 -6.34 0.10 4.43
N LEU A 177 -6.36 -0.53 5.59
CA LEU A 177 -6.44 -1.98 5.77
C LEU A 177 -7.73 -2.33 6.50
N ASP A 178 -8.41 -3.39 6.09
CA ASP A 178 -9.63 -3.85 6.74
C ASP A 178 -9.30 -5.11 7.58
N LEU A 179 -9.65 -5.05 8.87
CA LEU A 179 -9.53 -6.16 9.83
C LEU A 179 -10.91 -6.57 10.32
N SER A 180 -11.07 -7.82 10.72
CA SER A 180 -12.31 -8.30 11.32
C SER A 180 -12.03 -9.16 12.53
N ASP A 181 -12.89 -9.04 13.54
CA ASP A 181 -12.94 -9.90 14.72
C ASP A 181 -14.02 -11.01 14.58
N GLY A 182 -14.58 -11.18 13.38
CA GLY A 182 -15.69 -12.10 13.09
C GLY A 182 -17.08 -11.54 13.39
N LYS A 183 -17.18 -10.39 14.07
CA LYS A 183 -18.44 -9.69 14.35
C LYS A 183 -18.54 -8.36 13.60
N HIS A 184 -17.44 -7.62 13.53
CA HIS A 184 -17.34 -6.31 12.90
C HIS A 184 -16.20 -6.28 11.89
N THR A 185 -16.31 -5.40 10.90
CA THR A 185 -15.22 -5.05 9.99
C THR A 185 -14.70 -3.66 10.35
N TYR A 186 -13.45 -3.61 10.78
CA TYR A 186 -12.72 -2.41 11.14
C TYR A 186 -11.82 -1.96 10.01
N ARG A 187 -12.16 -0.85 9.38
CA ARG A 187 -11.33 -0.19 8.38
C ARG A 187 -10.34 0.75 9.06
N MET A 188 -9.07 0.36 9.05
CA MET A 188 -7.93 1.11 9.56
C MET A 188 -7.45 2.10 8.50
N VAL A 189 -7.90 3.37 8.58
CA VAL A 189 -7.51 4.44 7.65
C VAL A 189 -6.22 5.10 8.13
N PHE A 190 -5.16 5.02 7.34
CA PHE A 190 -3.84 5.56 7.69
C PHE A 190 -3.80 7.07 7.55
N THR A 191 -3.17 7.74 8.52
CA THR A 191 -2.90 9.19 8.43
C THR A 191 -1.84 9.45 7.36
N ALA A 192 -0.74 8.69 7.39
CA ALA A 192 0.25 8.63 6.32
C ALA A 192 -0.24 7.66 5.23
N ARG A 193 -1.01 8.19 4.28
CA ARG A 193 -1.69 7.42 3.22
C ARG A 193 -0.88 6.24 2.68
N PRO A 194 0.33 6.43 2.09
CA PRO A 194 1.01 5.32 1.42
C PRO A 194 1.52 4.22 2.36
N ALA A 195 1.54 4.45 3.69
CA ALA A 195 1.93 3.43 4.66
C ALA A 195 1.01 2.21 4.63
N ALA A 196 -0.27 2.37 4.25
CA ALA A 196 -1.19 1.26 4.06
C ALA A 196 -0.64 0.22 3.06
N THR A 197 -0.04 0.68 1.96
CA THR A 197 0.57 -0.18 0.94
C THR A 197 1.78 -0.92 1.50
N LYS A 198 2.61 -0.24 2.30
CA LYS A 198 3.78 -0.86 2.96
C LYS A 198 3.36 -1.95 3.94
N PHE A 199 2.33 -1.73 4.75
CA PHE A 199 1.82 -2.74 5.68
C PHE A 199 1.29 -3.97 4.94
N ALA A 200 0.49 -3.77 3.88
CA ALA A 200 -0.01 -4.88 3.06
C ALA A 200 1.13 -5.71 2.46
N LEU A 201 2.11 -5.04 1.83
CA LEU A 201 3.29 -5.70 1.26
C LEU A 201 4.12 -6.44 2.31
N ALA A 202 4.34 -5.84 3.47
CA ALA A 202 5.10 -6.47 4.53
C ALA A 202 4.43 -7.76 5.02
N LEU A 203 3.10 -7.74 5.17
CA LEU A 203 2.32 -8.91 5.55
C LEU A 203 2.41 -10.03 4.50
N GLU A 204 2.25 -9.69 3.22
CA GLU A 204 2.39 -10.63 2.10
C GLU A 204 3.79 -11.26 2.05
N GLU A 205 4.85 -10.47 2.18
CA GLU A 205 6.23 -10.96 2.15
C GLU A 205 6.57 -11.85 3.36
N MET A 206 6.03 -11.53 4.54
CA MET A 206 6.22 -12.37 5.73
C MET A 206 5.52 -13.73 5.60
N ASN A 207 4.37 -13.80 4.93
CA ASN A 207 3.69 -15.07 4.69
C ASN A 207 4.34 -15.87 3.55
N ALA A 208 4.76 -15.20 2.49
CA ALA A 208 5.52 -15.82 1.41
C ALA A 208 6.81 -16.50 1.93
N GLU A 209 7.50 -15.87 2.89
CA GLU A 209 8.67 -16.46 3.57
C GLU A 209 8.31 -17.73 4.37
N LYS A 210 7.14 -17.75 5.01
CA LYS A 210 6.64 -18.89 5.81
C LYS A 210 6.06 -20.01 4.94
N GLY A 211 5.90 -19.79 3.64
CA GLY A 211 5.25 -20.72 2.71
C GLY A 211 3.74 -20.84 2.93
N LEU A 212 3.12 -19.77 3.47
CA LEU A 212 1.69 -19.65 3.74
C LEU A 212 0.97 -18.92 2.59
#